data_AF-A0A0F7M7S3-F1
#
_entry.id   AF-A0A0F7M7S3-F1
#
_cell.length_a   1.000
_cell.length_b   1.000
_cell.length_c   1.000
_cell.angle_alpha   90.00
_cell.angle_beta   90.00
_cell.angle_gamma   90.00
#
_symmetry.space_group_name_H-M   'P 1'
#
loop_
_entity.id
_entity.type
_entity.pdbx_description
1 polymer ?
#
loop_
_entity_poly.entity_id
_entity_poly.type
_entity_poly.pdbx_seq_one_letter_code
_entity_poly.pdbx_strand_id
1 'polypeptide(L)'
;MDIVVSTIKIVGLIGLLLWYLFFAPSWVREWSENALLSIQAAVFWCLDVAIKSIDIAVHLFHWFGRFFVVMIFVGAAITLSDNMAAIFDLRILEPSGAVFEMTRLFEDKITWVASTAIVATTVALGHFKTLDLNYEKHREEVREKLRESRARNQNT
;
A
#
# COMPACT_ATOMS: atom_id res chain seq x y z
N MET A 1 34.24 34.07 15.14
CA MET A 1 35.59 33.47 15.10
C MET A 1 35.52 31.94 15.23
N ASP A 2 34.56 31.41 15.98
CA ASP A 2 34.44 29.98 16.30
C ASP A 2 34.06 29.08 15.12
N ILE A 3 33.23 29.57 14.19
CA ILE A 3 32.86 28.81 12.98
C ILE A 3 34.08 28.57 12.10
N VAL A 4 34.93 29.59 11.91
CA VAL A 4 36.15 29.49 11.08
C VAL A 4 37.15 28.50 11.69
N VAL A 5 37.34 28.52 13.01
CA VAL A 5 38.21 27.57 13.72
C VAL A 5 37.65 26.14 13.66
N SER A 6 36.32 25.98 13.77
CA SER A 6 35.66 24.69 13.63
C SER A 6 35.81 24.11 12.22
N THR A 7 35.60 24.92 11.19
CA THR A 7 35.77 24.50 9.79
C THR A 7 37.21 24.09 9.50
N ILE A 8 38.21 24.84 9.98
CA ILE A 8 39.62 24.49 9.81
C ILE A 8 39.96 23.16 10.50
N LYS A 9 39.40 22.89 11.69
CA LYS A 9 39.58 21.60 12.38
C LYS A 9 38.96 20.45 11.59
N ILE A 10 37.75 20.62 11.06
CA ILE A 10 37.07 19.60 10.26
C ILE A 10 37.84 19.31 8.97
N VAL A 11 38.26 20.36 8.25
CA VAL A 11 39.06 20.23 7.02
C VAL A 11 40.41 19.58 7.32
N GLY A 12 41.07 19.96 8.42
CA GLY A 12 42.31 19.35 8.88
C GLY A 12 42.13 17.87 9.23
N LEU A 13 41.03 17.51 9.90
CA LEU A 13 40.71 16.12 10.25
C LEU A 13 40.46 15.27 9.00
N ILE A 14 39.68 15.79 8.04
CA ILE A 14 39.40 15.11 6.77
C ILE A 14 40.70 14.93 5.97
N GLY A 15 41.55 15.97 5.91
CA GLY A 15 42.85 15.89 5.24
C GLY A 15 43.80 14.86 5.88
N LEU A 16 43.81 14.77 7.21
CA LEU A 16 44.62 13.81 7.96
C LEU A 16 44.09 12.37 7.79
N LEU A 17 42.77 12.21 7.72
CA LEU A 17 42.11 10.92 7.47
C LEU A 17 42.39 10.42 6.04
N LEU A 18 42.36 11.33 5.05
CA LEU A 18 42.75 11.05 3.66
C LEU A 18 44.23 10.70 3.54
N TRP A 19 45.11 11.43 4.26
CA TRP A 19 46.54 11.13 4.32
C TRP A 19 46.80 9.74 4.89
N TYR A 20 46.10 9.37 5.97
CA TYR A 20 46.20 8.06 6.59
C TYR A 20 45.73 6.95 5.64
N LEU A 21 44.65 7.16 4.89
CA LEU A 21 44.17 6.24 3.86
C LEU A 21 45.14 6.11 2.67
N PHE A 22 45.85 7.19 2.30
CA PHE A 22 46.81 7.19 1.19
C PHE A 22 48.12 6.48 1.53
N PHE A 23 48.55 6.52 2.80
CA PHE A 23 49.71 5.79 3.31
C PHE A 23 49.36 4.47 4.01
N ALA A 24 48.08 4.12 4.09
CA ALA A 24 47.64 2.87 4.69
C ALA A 24 48.19 1.68 3.90
N PRO A 25 48.62 0.59 4.59
CA PRO A 25 49.02 -0.65 3.94
C PRO A 25 47.94 -1.15 2.98
N SER A 26 48.33 -1.80 1.90
CA SER A 26 47.41 -2.30 0.85
C SER A 26 46.26 -3.12 1.43
N TRP A 27 46.52 -3.93 2.46
CA TRP A 27 45.49 -4.72 3.15
C TRP A 27 44.36 -3.87 3.77
N VAL A 28 44.64 -2.65 4.23
CA VAL A 28 43.65 -1.79 4.91
C VAL A 28 42.76 -1.14 3.85
N ARG A 29 43.36 -0.76 2.72
CA ARG A 29 42.64 -0.15 1.59
C ARG A 29 41.68 -1.17 0.97
N GLU A 30 42.16 -2.39 0.71
CA GLU A 30 41.36 -3.51 0.19
C GLU A 30 40.21 -3.88 1.15
N TRP A 31 40.49 -3.90 2.46
CA TRP A 31 39.46 -4.13 3.48
C TRP A 31 38.40 -3.01 3.50
N SER A 32 38.82 -1.75 3.39
CA SER A 32 37.91 -0.59 3.38
C SER A 32 37.01 -0.55 2.14
N GLU A 33 37.54 -0.92 0.98
CA GLU A 33 36.77 -1.00 -0.28
C GLU A 33 35.75 -2.14 -0.22
N ASN A 34 36.15 -3.31 0.26
CA ASN A 34 35.23 -4.44 0.48
C ASN A 34 34.15 -4.10 1.51
N ALA A 35 34.50 -3.41 2.60
CA ALA A 35 33.54 -2.94 3.59
C ALA A 35 32.54 -1.95 2.97
N LEU A 36 33.01 -0.96 2.21
CA LEU A 36 32.15 0.01 1.51
C LEU A 36 31.20 -0.68 0.52
N LEU A 37 31.70 -1.60 -0.29
CA LEU A 37 30.89 -2.38 -1.23
C LEU A 37 29.83 -3.23 -0.51
N SER A 38 30.19 -3.84 0.62
CA SER A 38 29.25 -4.63 1.43
C SER A 38 28.14 -3.76 2.04
N ILE A 39 28.48 -2.55 2.51
CA ILE A 39 27.51 -1.59 3.04
C ILE A 39 26.60 -1.11 1.91
N GLN A 40 27.14 -0.79 0.74
CA GLN A 40 26.35 -0.39 -0.43
C GLN A 40 25.37 -1.50 -0.84
N ALA A 41 25.84 -2.75 -0.92
CA ALA A 41 25.01 -3.89 -1.22
C ALA A 41 23.89 -4.10 -0.18
N ALA A 42 24.21 -3.95 1.11
CA ALA A 42 23.22 -4.04 2.19
C ALA A 42 22.14 -2.94 2.10
N VAL A 43 22.54 -1.71 1.75
CA VAL A 43 21.61 -0.59 1.55
C VAL A 43 20.66 -0.86 0.38
N PHE A 44 21.18 -1.31 -0.76
CA PHE A 44 20.33 -1.65 -1.92
C PHE A 44 19.38 -2.82 -1.62
N TRP A 45 19.85 -3.83 -0.88
CA TRP A 45 19.00 -4.94 -0.46
C TRP A 45 17.88 -4.49 0.49
N CYS A 46 18.20 -3.65 1.47
CA CYS A 46 17.21 -3.08 2.39
C CYS A 46 16.15 -2.25 1.62
N LEU A 47 16.58 -1.44 0.66
CA LEU A 47 15.68 -0.66 -0.18
C LEU A 47 14.76 -1.55 -1.03
N ASP A 48 15.29 -2.61 -1.64
CA ASP A 48 14.51 -3.56 -2.44
C ASP A 48 13.47 -4.30 -1.58
N VAL A 49 13.85 -4.74 -0.37
CA VAL A 49 12.92 -5.36 0.60
C VAL A 49 11.84 -4.36 1.02
N ALA A 50 12.19 -3.11 1.28
CA ALA A 50 11.23 -2.08 1.66
C ALA A 50 10.21 -1.83 0.54
N ILE A 51 10.66 -1.69 -0.71
CA ILE A 51 9.78 -1.50 -1.87
C ILE A 51 8.81 -2.68 -2.03
N LYS A 52 9.32 -3.91 -1.96
CA LYS A 52 8.49 -5.12 -2.03
C LYS A 52 7.47 -5.20 -0.90
N SER A 53 7.87 -4.82 0.32
CA SER A 53 6.97 -4.82 1.48
C SER A 53 5.83 -3.81 1.33
N ILE A 54 6.10 -2.64 0.75
CA ILE A 54 5.09 -1.61 0.47
C ILE A 54 4.11 -2.11 -0.58
N ASP A 55 4.59 -2.73 -1.65
CA ASP A 55 3.74 -3.29 -2.71
C ASP A 55 2.78 -4.35 -2.17
N ILE A 56 3.29 -5.26 -1.33
CA ILE A 56 2.48 -6.27 -0.62
C ILE A 56 1.43 -5.60 0.28
N ALA A 57 1.82 -4.57 1.04
CA ALA A 57 0.91 -3.85 1.93
C ALA A 57 -0.21 -3.16 1.13
N VAL A 58 0.11 -2.49 0.02
CA VAL A 58 -0.87 -1.85 -0.86
C VAL A 58 -1.87 -2.88 -1.41
N HIS A 59 -1.39 -4.03 -1.85
CA HIS A 59 -2.25 -5.12 -2.31
C HIS A 59 -3.18 -5.65 -1.21
N LEU A 60 -2.66 -5.84 0.01
CA LEU A 60 -3.44 -6.24 1.18
C LEU A 60 -4.51 -5.19 1.52
N PHE A 61 -4.14 -3.91 1.59
CA PHE A 61 -5.09 -2.82 1.87
C PHE A 61 -6.19 -2.73 0.81
N HIS A 62 -5.85 -2.94 -0.47
CA HIS A 62 -6.83 -2.98 -1.54
C HIS A 62 -7.82 -4.14 -1.36
N TRP A 63 -7.32 -5.34 -1.05
CA TRP A 63 -8.16 -6.52 -0.82
C TRP A 63 -9.07 -6.36 0.41
N PHE A 64 -8.50 -5.88 1.53
CA PHE A 64 -9.28 -5.58 2.74
C PHE A 64 -10.33 -4.50 2.49
N GLY A 65 -9.98 -3.42 1.77
CA GLY A 65 -10.92 -2.36 1.42
C GLY A 65 -12.13 -2.89 0.66
N ARG A 66 -11.89 -3.74 -0.35
CA ARG A 66 -12.98 -4.41 -1.11
C ARG A 66 -13.83 -5.31 -0.23
N PHE A 67 -13.20 -6.10 0.65
CA PHE A 67 -13.90 -6.96 1.60
C PHE A 67 -14.83 -6.17 2.53
N PHE A 68 -14.34 -5.07 3.12
CA PHE A 68 -15.15 -4.22 4.00
C PHE A 68 -16.34 -3.58 3.25
N VAL A 69 -16.14 -3.11 2.02
CA VAL A 69 -17.24 -2.55 1.21
C VAL A 69 -18.34 -3.59 0.96
N VAL A 70 -17.98 -4.84 0.66
CA VAL A 70 -18.96 -5.93 0.50
C VAL A 70 -19.68 -6.22 1.82
N MET A 71 -18.95 -6.29 2.94
CA MET A 71 -19.57 -6.53 4.25
C MET A 71 -20.55 -5.43 4.65
N ILE A 72 -20.21 -4.17 4.41
CA ILE A 72 -21.11 -3.03 4.66
C ILE A 72 -22.35 -3.12 3.77
N PHE A 73 -22.19 -3.46 2.48
CA PHE A 73 -23.31 -3.65 1.56
C PHE A 73 -24.26 -4.74 2.06
N VAL A 74 -23.74 -5.91 2.43
CA VAL A 74 -24.54 -7.05 2.93
C VAL A 74 -25.25 -6.68 4.23
N GLY A 75 -24.53 -6.08 5.18
CA GLY A 75 -25.13 -5.64 6.45
C GLY A 75 -26.24 -4.62 6.24
N ALA A 76 -26.03 -3.66 5.34
CA ALA A 76 -27.04 -2.66 5.01
C ALA A 76 -28.25 -3.28 4.28
N ALA A 77 -28.03 -4.23 3.37
CA ALA A 77 -29.10 -4.95 2.66
C ALA A 77 -29.96 -5.78 3.63
N ILE A 78 -29.34 -6.50 4.56
CA ILE A 78 -30.05 -7.25 5.61
C ILE A 78 -30.89 -6.29 6.46
N THR A 79 -30.28 -5.20 6.91
CA THR A 79 -30.96 -4.18 7.73
C THR A 79 -32.15 -3.55 7.00
N LEU A 80 -32.00 -3.25 5.70
CA LEU A 80 -33.08 -2.72 4.88
C LEU A 80 -34.20 -3.75 4.69
N SER A 81 -33.85 -5.01 4.41
CA SER A 81 -34.81 -6.10 4.22
C SER A 81 -35.62 -6.37 5.49
N ASP A 82 -34.99 -6.33 6.67
CA ASP A 82 -35.67 -6.53 7.95
C ASP A 82 -36.65 -5.40 8.27
N ASN A 83 -36.25 -4.14 8.03
CA ASN A 83 -37.15 -3.00 8.17
C ASN A 83 -38.33 -3.06 7.18
N MET A 84 -38.09 -3.46 5.93
CA MET A 84 -39.18 -3.65 4.97
C MET A 84 -40.13 -4.77 5.43
N ALA A 85 -39.60 -5.91 5.90
CA ALA A 85 -40.41 -6.99 6.44
C ALA A 85 -41.25 -6.55 7.65
N ALA A 86 -40.70 -5.70 8.52
CA ALA A 86 -41.44 -5.11 9.63
C ALA A 86 -42.56 -4.17 9.18
N ILE A 87 -42.37 -3.36 8.12
CA ILE A 87 -43.40 -2.48 7.56
C ILE A 87 -44.57 -3.30 6.96
N PHE A 88 -44.29 -4.44 6.35
CA PHE A 88 -45.30 -5.30 5.72
C PHE A 88 -45.87 -6.38 6.66
N ASP A 89 -45.51 -6.36 7.94
CA ASP A 89 -45.91 -7.34 8.96
C ASP A 89 -45.58 -8.80 8.57
N LEU A 90 -44.54 -8.97 7.75
CA LEU A 90 -44.05 -10.26 7.23
C LEU A 90 -42.91 -10.81 8.11
N ARG A 91 -42.92 -10.54 9.42
CA ARG A 91 -41.83 -10.94 10.33
C ARG A 91 -41.75 -12.47 10.46
N ILE A 92 -40.91 -13.08 9.62
CA ILE A 92 -40.60 -14.51 9.61
C ILE A 92 -39.36 -14.82 10.46
N LEU A 93 -38.52 -13.82 10.75
CA LEU A 93 -37.29 -13.98 11.52
C LEU A 93 -37.48 -13.47 12.95
N GLU A 94 -37.20 -14.33 13.93
CA GLU A 94 -37.08 -13.95 15.34
C GLU A 94 -36.05 -12.82 15.51
N PRO A 95 -36.25 -11.91 16.49
CA PRO A 95 -35.32 -10.82 16.79
C PRO A 95 -34.05 -11.39 17.42
N SER A 96 -33.20 -12.03 16.61
CA SER A 96 -31.92 -12.59 17.05
C SER A 96 -30.82 -12.10 16.12
N GLY A 97 -29.93 -11.28 16.68
CA GLY A 97 -28.70 -10.87 16.02
C GLY A 97 -28.21 -9.53 16.53
N ALA A 98 -26.91 -9.43 16.82
CA ALA A 98 -26.21 -8.21 17.25
C ALA A 98 -26.43 -6.99 16.31
N VAL A 99 -26.92 -7.23 15.08
CA VAL A 99 -27.35 -6.20 14.14
C VAL A 99 -28.56 -5.41 14.69
N PHE A 100 -29.47 -6.06 15.41
CA PHE A 100 -30.69 -5.47 15.98
C PHE A 100 -30.38 -4.48 17.12
N GLU A 101 -29.34 -4.73 17.92
CA GLU A 101 -28.92 -3.81 18.98
C GLU A 101 -28.26 -2.54 18.41
N MET A 102 -27.46 -2.67 17.35
CA MET A 102 -26.86 -1.52 16.66
C MET A 102 -27.88 -0.64 15.94
N THR A 103 -28.92 -1.25 15.35
CA THR A 103 -30.00 -0.50 14.67
C THR A 103 -30.84 0.33 15.63
N ARG A 104 -30.98 -0.11 16.89
CA ARG A 104 -31.78 0.57 17.90
C ARG A 104 -31.31 2.00 18.22
N LEU A 105 -30.03 2.31 17.98
CA LEU A 105 -29.46 3.66 18.12
C LEU A 105 -29.92 4.66 17.05
N PHE A 106 -30.56 4.17 15.98
CA PHE A 106 -30.98 4.99 14.83
C PHE A 106 -32.44 4.74 14.41
N GLU A 107 -33.29 4.21 15.30
CA GLU A 107 -34.67 3.73 15.01
C GLU A 107 -35.43 4.53 13.93
N ASP A 108 -35.44 5.86 14.01
CA ASP A 108 -36.16 6.72 13.05
C ASP A 108 -35.48 6.93 11.68
N LYS A 109 -34.21 6.55 11.53
CA LYS A 109 -33.38 6.80 10.34
C LYS A 109 -32.68 5.57 9.77
N ILE A 110 -32.85 4.37 10.35
CA ILE A 110 -32.17 3.15 9.91
C ILE A 110 -32.35 2.90 8.40
N THR A 111 -33.57 3.00 7.89
CA THR A 111 -33.88 2.76 6.47
C THR A 111 -33.12 3.71 5.55
N TRP A 112 -32.99 4.97 5.94
CA TRP A 112 -32.25 5.98 5.20
C TRP A 112 -30.72 5.73 5.25
N VAL A 113 -30.20 5.35 6.42
CA VAL A 113 -28.78 5.00 6.61
C VAL A 113 -28.42 3.76 5.80
N ALA A 114 -29.23 2.70 5.88
CA ALA A 114 -29.03 1.46 5.14
C ALA A 114 -29.08 1.70 3.62
N SER A 115 -30.08 2.46 3.13
CA SER A 115 -30.18 2.81 1.71
C SER A 115 -28.98 3.62 1.22
N THR A 116 -28.53 4.60 2.00
CA THR A 116 -27.34 5.42 1.66
C THR A 116 -26.07 4.58 1.66
N ALA A 117 -25.91 3.67 2.63
CA ALA A 117 -24.78 2.74 2.68
C ALA A 117 -24.77 1.81 1.46
N ILE A 118 -25.92 1.28 1.03
CA ILE A 118 -26.05 0.46 -0.18
C ILE A 118 -25.64 1.26 -1.43
N VAL A 119 -26.13 2.49 -1.58
CA VAL A 119 -25.77 3.34 -2.73
C VAL A 119 -24.27 3.65 -2.73
N ALA A 120 -23.72 4.09 -1.60
CA ALA A 120 -22.31 4.43 -1.48
C ALA A 120 -21.39 3.23 -1.74
N THR A 121 -21.73 2.06 -1.19
CA THR A 121 -20.96 0.83 -1.42
C THR A 121 -21.08 0.32 -2.85
N THR A 122 -22.22 0.51 -3.52
CA THR A 122 -22.40 0.18 -4.95
C THR A 122 -21.51 1.05 -5.84
N VAL A 123 -21.47 2.37 -5.56
CA VAL A 123 -20.56 3.30 -6.26
C VAL A 123 -19.10 2.93 -6.01
N ALA A 124 -18.74 2.61 -4.77
CA ALA A 124 -17.39 2.15 -4.42
C ALA A 124 -17.02 0.86 -5.16
N LEU A 125 -17.91 -0.14 -5.20
CA LEU A 125 -17.72 -1.38 -5.97
C LEU A 125 -17.54 -1.12 -7.47
N GLY A 126 -18.30 -0.16 -8.03
CA GLY A 126 -18.14 0.28 -9.42
C GLY A 126 -16.77 0.89 -9.69
N HIS A 127 -16.27 1.73 -8.79
CA HIS A 127 -14.92 2.27 -8.88
C HIS A 127 -13.83 1.19 -8.76
N PHE A 128 -13.98 0.24 -7.83
CA PHE A 128 -13.05 -0.90 -7.73
C PHE A 128 -13.01 -1.73 -9.01
N LYS A 129 -14.17 -2.06 -9.59
CA LYS A 129 -14.24 -2.81 -10.86
C LYS A 129 -13.57 -2.05 -12.01
N THR A 130 -13.73 -0.72 -12.04
CA THR A 130 -13.11 0.12 -13.08
C THR A 130 -11.59 0.18 -12.91
N LEU A 131 -11.11 0.26 -11.67
CA LEU A 131 -9.68 0.22 -11.36
C LEU A 131 -9.05 -1.13 -11.74
N ASP A 132 -9.71 -2.25 -11.42
CA ASP A 132 -9.24 -3.60 -11.78
C ASP A 132 -9.06 -3.73 -13.30
N LEU A 133 -10.08 -3.32 -14.08
CA LEU A 133 -10.03 -3.36 -15.54
C LEU A 133 -8.90 -2.49 -16.10
N ASN A 134 -8.68 -1.31 -15.51
CA ASN A 134 -7.64 -0.40 -15.98
C ASN A 134 -6.23 -0.92 -15.64
N TYR A 135 -6.05 -1.55 -14.47
CA TYR A 135 -4.81 -2.21 -14.07
C TYR A 135 -4.47 -3.39 -15.00
N GLU A 136 -5.47 -4.19 -15.34
CA GLU A 136 -5.29 -5.34 -16.23
C GLU A 136 -4.88 -4.88 -17.63
N LYS A 137 -5.58 -3.89 -18.18
CA LYS A 137 -5.22 -3.26 -19.45
C LYS A 137 -3.80 -2.69 -19.43
N HIS A 138 -3.44 -1.96 -18.38
CA HIS A 138 -2.10 -1.37 -18.28
C HIS A 138 -1.00 -2.44 -18.21
N ARG A 139 -1.25 -3.54 -17.50
CA ARG A 139 -0.33 -4.69 -17.42
C ARG A 139 -0.15 -5.36 -18.79
N GLU A 140 -1.22 -5.49 -19.58
CA GLU A 140 -1.16 -6.02 -20.94
C GLU A 140 -0.34 -5.11 -21.87
N GLU A 141 -0.59 -3.80 -21.84
CA GLU A 141 0.17 -2.82 -22.62
C GLU A 141 1.68 -2.86 -22.31
N VAL A 142 2.05 -3.00 -21.02
CA VAL A 142 3.45 -3.12 -20.61
C VAL A 142 4.07 -4.43 -21.10
N ARG A 143 3.32 -5.55 -21.05
CA ARG A 143 3.79 -6.85 -21.57
C ARG A 143 3.99 -6.81 -23.08
N GLU A 144 3.09 -6.15 -23.80
CA GLU A 144 3.19 -6.00 -25.25
C GLU A 144 4.43 -5.19 -25.64
N LYS A 145 4.65 -4.04 -24.99
CA LYS A 145 5.86 -3.22 -25.19
C LYS A 145 7.16 -3.97 -24.88
N LEU A 146 7.16 -4.82 -23.85
CA LEU A 146 8.31 -5.68 -23.52
C LEU A 146 8.56 -6.75 -24.60
N ARG A 147 7.50 -7.32 -25.18
CA ARG A 147 7.60 -8.27 -26.30
C ARG A 147 8.14 -7.59 -27.56
N GLU A 148 7.62 -6.41 -27.90
CA GLU A 148 8.10 -5.62 -29.04
C GLU A 148 9.58 -5.23 -28.88
N SER A 149 9.99 -4.82 -27.67
CA SER A 149 11.37 -4.45 -27.39
C SER A 149 12.33 -5.64 -27.48
N ARG A 150 11.91 -6.84 -27.04
CA ARG A 150 12.69 -8.08 -27.26
C ARG A 150 12.78 -8.47 -28.73
N ALA A 151 11.67 -8.40 -29.46
CA ALA A 151 11.65 -8.71 -30.89
C ALA A 151 12.55 -7.75 -31.69
N ARG A 152 12.59 -6.47 -31.30
CA ARG A 152 13.46 -5.47 -31.92
C ARG A 152 14.95 -5.74 -31.66
N ASN A 153 15.31 -6.12 -30.44
CA ASN A 153 16.70 -6.45 -30.07
C ASN A 153 17.20 -7.79 -30.63
N GLN A 154 16.32 -8.67 -31.14
CA GLN A 154 16.72 -9.92 -31.81
C GLN A 154 16.93 -9.77 -33.32
N ASN A 155 16.48 -8.66 -33.91
CA ASN A 155 16.58 -8.37 -35.35
C ASN A 155 17.70 -7.37 -35.70
N THR A 156 18.53 -6.99 -34.73
CA THR A 156 19.74 -6.16 -34.87
C THR A 156 20.94 -6.91 -34.33
#